data_AF-A0A960X3L7-F1
#
_entry.id   AF-A0A960X3L7-F1
#
_cell.length_a   1.000
_cell.length_b   1.000
_cell.length_c   1.000
_cell.angle_alpha   90.00
_cell.angle_beta   90.00
_cell.angle_gamma   90.00
#
_symmetry.space_group_name_H-M   'P 1'
#
loop_
_entity.id
_entity.type
_entity.pdbx_description
1 polymer ?
#
loop_
_entity_poly.entity_id
_entity_poly.type
_entity_poly.pdbx_seq_one_letter_code
_entity_poly.pdbx_strand_id
1 'polypeptide(L)'
;MHTKTASEIHKSFIEGKISASEIAQAYLSRIHAFDPQIKCFLNVMETKLLEKSALLDRKRAKGEKLGKLAGIPVAIKDILNINGQITTCGSRFLENYKAPFDATVVKLIEQEDGLLVGKTNLDEFAMGSATDNSAFKSTNNPWNLKCVPGGSSGGSAAAVAARLCSISLGSDTGGSIRQPAALCG
;
A
#
# COMPACT_ATOMS: atom_id res chain seq x y z
N MET A 1 11.56 -3.05 -12.64
CA MET A 1 10.69 -1.88 -12.39
C MET A 1 10.54 -1.53 -10.91
N HIS A 2 10.44 -2.51 -10.00
CA HIS A 2 10.26 -2.30 -8.56
C HIS A 2 11.45 -1.63 -7.84
N THR A 3 12.58 -1.42 -8.53
CA THR A 3 13.74 -0.63 -8.05
C THR A 3 13.68 0.84 -8.46
N LYS A 4 12.74 1.21 -9.34
CA LYS A 4 12.51 2.61 -9.73
C LYS A 4 11.78 3.35 -8.62
N THR A 5 12.10 4.62 -8.44
CA THR A 5 11.33 5.52 -7.56
C THR A 5 9.93 5.75 -8.12
N ALA A 6 9.02 6.25 -7.27
CA ALA A 6 7.66 6.60 -7.70
C ALA A 6 7.65 7.62 -8.87
N SER A 7 8.57 8.59 -8.85
CA SER A 7 8.71 9.60 -9.92
C SER A 7 9.17 8.97 -11.24
N GLU A 8 10.11 8.02 -11.19
CA GLU A 8 10.59 7.32 -12.38
C GLU A 8 9.54 6.37 -12.97
N ILE A 9 8.72 5.74 -12.13
CA ILE A 9 7.57 4.93 -12.56
C ILE A 9 6.53 5.82 -13.25
N HIS A 10 6.14 6.92 -12.60
CA HIS A 10 5.21 7.89 -13.15
C HIS A 10 5.71 8.40 -14.52
N LYS A 11 6.96 8.87 -14.59
CA LYS A 11 7.57 9.32 -15.85
C LYS A 11 7.55 8.24 -16.93
N SER A 12 7.92 7.00 -16.59
CA SER A 12 7.90 5.89 -17.55
C SER A 12 6.49 5.61 -18.07
N PHE A 13 5.47 5.72 -17.21
CA PHE A 13 4.07 5.55 -17.60
C PHE A 13 3.58 6.68 -18.51
N ILE A 14 3.88 7.94 -18.16
CA ILE A 14 3.53 9.12 -18.97
C ILE A 14 4.18 9.07 -20.35
N GLU A 15 5.44 8.65 -20.43
CA GLU A 15 6.19 8.51 -21.69
C GLU A 15 5.76 7.28 -22.52
N GLY A 16 4.80 6.47 -22.05
CA GLY A 16 4.34 5.28 -22.77
C GLY A 16 5.32 4.11 -22.75
N LYS A 17 6.42 4.18 -21.99
CA LYS A 17 7.44 3.12 -21.89
C LYS A 17 6.97 1.88 -21.15
N ILE A 18 5.92 2.03 -20.33
CA ILE A 18 5.28 0.97 -19.56
C ILE A 18 3.80 1.30 -19.39
N SER A 19 2.93 0.30 -19.40
CA SER A 19 1.50 0.44 -19.11
C SER A 19 1.21 0.36 -17.60
N ALA A 20 0.08 0.93 -17.18
CA ALA A 20 -0.42 0.77 -15.82
C ALA A 20 -0.71 -0.70 -15.51
N SER A 21 -1.22 -1.47 -16.48
CA SER A 21 -1.47 -2.91 -16.34
C SER A 21 -0.17 -3.71 -16.09
N GLU A 22 0.91 -3.40 -16.81
CA GLU A 22 2.23 -4.02 -16.56
C GLU A 22 2.76 -3.67 -15.17
N ILE A 23 2.55 -2.43 -14.71
CA ILE A 23 2.91 -2.00 -13.36
C ILE A 23 2.12 -2.82 -12.33
N ALA A 24 0.79 -2.85 -12.45
CA ALA A 24 -0.08 -3.60 -11.54
C ALA A 24 0.31 -5.08 -11.45
N GLN A 25 0.48 -5.74 -12.60
CA GLN A 25 0.84 -7.16 -12.66
C GLN A 25 2.20 -7.43 -12.01
N ALA A 26 3.20 -6.59 -12.27
CA ALA A 26 4.53 -6.78 -11.71
C ALA A 26 4.57 -6.62 -10.18
N TYR A 27 3.78 -5.69 -9.63
CA TYR A 27 3.66 -5.52 -8.18
C TYR A 27 2.86 -6.65 -7.53
N LEU A 28 1.76 -7.10 -8.13
CA LEU A 28 1.00 -8.26 -7.65
C LEU A 28 1.84 -9.53 -7.62
N SER A 29 2.55 -9.84 -8.71
CA SER A 29 3.45 -11.00 -8.76
C SER A 29 4.52 -10.95 -7.67
N ARG A 30 5.03 -9.75 -7.36
CA ARG A 30 6.02 -9.56 -6.29
C ARG A 30 5.40 -9.72 -4.91
N ILE A 31 4.21 -9.18 -4.67
CA ILE A 31 3.47 -9.35 -3.41
C ILE A 31 3.25 -10.83 -3.14
N HIS A 32 2.76 -11.58 -4.14
CA HIS A 32 2.53 -13.02 -4.02
C HIS A 32 3.82 -13.80 -3.70
N ALA A 33 4.97 -13.37 -4.23
CA ALA A 33 6.24 -14.04 -3.98
C ALA A 33 6.85 -13.74 -2.59
N PHE A 34 6.70 -12.52 -2.08
CA PHE A 34 7.46 -12.06 -0.90
C PHE A 34 6.62 -11.77 0.34
N ASP A 35 5.36 -11.34 0.20
CA ASP A 35 4.51 -11.03 1.35
C ASP A 35 4.18 -12.24 2.25
N PRO A 36 4.18 -13.51 1.80
CA PRO A 36 4.02 -14.64 2.72
C PRO A 36 5.07 -14.67 3.86
N GLN A 37 6.27 -14.16 3.61
CA GLN A 37 7.36 -14.09 4.59
C GLN A 37 7.35 -12.76 5.38
N ILE A 38 7.02 -11.65 4.72
CA ILE A 38 7.06 -10.31 5.32
C ILE A 38 5.78 -9.99 6.10
N LYS A 39 4.62 -10.45 5.60
CA LYS A 39 3.30 -10.30 6.21
C LYS A 39 2.89 -8.85 6.41
N CYS A 40 3.16 -7.98 5.44
CA CYS A 40 2.88 -6.55 5.54
C CYS A 40 1.49 -6.14 5.04
N PHE A 41 0.77 -6.97 4.26
CA PHE A 41 -0.61 -6.68 3.84
C PHE A 41 -1.64 -7.48 4.66
N LEU A 42 -2.70 -6.83 5.12
CA LEU A 42 -3.91 -7.50 5.61
C LEU A 42 -4.83 -7.92 4.46
N ASN A 43 -4.94 -7.06 3.44
CA ASN A 43 -5.73 -7.31 2.25
C ASN A 43 -5.01 -6.75 1.02
N VAL A 44 -4.88 -7.54 -0.05
CA VAL A 44 -4.38 -7.12 -1.35
C VAL A 44 -5.58 -6.91 -2.28
N MET A 45 -5.73 -5.70 -2.83
CA MET A 45 -6.90 -5.31 -3.63
C MET A 45 -6.72 -5.68 -5.11
N GLU A 46 -6.40 -6.94 -5.40
CA GLU A 46 -6.00 -7.41 -6.73
C GLU A 46 -7.00 -7.03 -7.83
N THR A 47 -8.28 -7.37 -7.67
CA THR A 47 -9.33 -7.04 -8.66
C THR A 47 -9.42 -5.53 -8.91
N LYS A 48 -9.49 -4.72 -7.84
CA LYS A 48 -9.60 -3.25 -7.94
C LYS A 48 -8.36 -2.65 -8.60
N LEU A 49 -7.17 -3.18 -8.28
CA LEU A 49 -5.90 -2.74 -8.87
C LEU A 49 -5.85 -3.02 -10.37
N LEU A 50 -6.22 -4.23 -10.79
CA LEU A 50 -6.26 -4.62 -12.21
C LEU A 50 -7.27 -3.77 -12.99
N GLU A 51 -8.49 -3.60 -12.47
CA GLU A 51 -9.52 -2.76 -13.10
C GLU A 51 -9.08 -1.30 -13.26
N LYS A 52 -8.56 -0.70 -12.19
CA LYS A 52 -8.07 0.70 -12.22
C LYS A 52 -6.90 0.85 -13.17
N SER A 53 -5.99 -0.11 -13.24
CA SER A 53 -4.85 -0.08 -14.16
C SER A 53 -5.27 -0.13 -15.63
N ALA A 54 -6.23 -1.01 -15.98
CA ALA A 54 -6.78 -1.08 -17.33
C ALA A 54 -7.54 0.20 -17.73
N LEU A 55 -8.28 0.80 -16.78
CA LEU A 55 -8.92 2.11 -17.00
C LEU A 55 -7.88 3.21 -17.28
N LEU A 56 -6.79 3.21 -16.52
CA LEU A 56 -5.73 4.21 -16.64
C LEU A 56 -4.97 4.09 -17.97
N ASP A 57 -4.77 2.87 -18.48
CA ASP A 57 -4.21 2.65 -19.82
C ASP A 57 -5.12 3.20 -20.92
N ARG A 58 -6.44 2.98 -20.82
CA ARG A 58 -7.42 3.55 -21.77
C ARG A 58 -7.42 5.08 -21.69
N LYS A 59 -7.35 5.64 -20.48
CA LYS A 59 -7.29 7.09 -20.25
C LYS A 59 -6.09 7.71 -20.95
N ARG A 60 -4.89 7.10 -20.80
CA ARG A 60 -3.68 7.53 -21.51
C ARG A 60 -3.82 7.41 -23.03
N ALA A 61 -4.33 6.28 -23.52
CA ALA A 61 -4.48 6.04 -24.96
C ALA A 61 -5.41 7.06 -25.65
N LYS A 62 -6.39 7.59 -24.91
CA LYS A 62 -7.30 8.65 -25.37
C LYS A 62 -6.74 10.08 -25.23
N GLY A 63 -5.53 10.24 -24.67
CA GLY A 63 -4.96 11.56 -24.39
C GLY A 63 -5.70 12.34 -23.29
N GLU A 64 -6.46 11.66 -22.43
CA GLU A 64 -7.15 12.30 -21.31
C GLU A 64 -6.14 12.76 -20.24
N LYS A 65 -6.51 13.79 -19.46
CA LYS A 65 -5.65 14.33 -18.41
C LYS A 65 -5.36 13.27 -17.34
N LEU A 66 -4.09 12.95 -17.15
CA LEU A 66 -3.60 12.02 -16.13
C LEU A 66 -3.31 12.75 -14.81
N GLY A 67 -3.66 12.12 -13.69
CA GLY A 67 -3.37 12.63 -12.35
C GLY A 67 -1.90 12.52 -11.96
N LYS A 68 -1.52 13.22 -10.89
CA LYS A 68 -0.14 13.31 -10.39
C LYS A 68 0.41 11.98 -9.86
N LEU A 69 -0.47 11.04 -9.53
CA LEU A 69 -0.13 9.70 -9.04
C LEU A 69 -0.40 8.62 -10.09
N ALA A 70 -0.68 9.00 -11.34
CA ALA A 70 -0.96 8.04 -12.41
C ALA A 70 0.18 7.03 -12.56
N GLY A 71 -0.16 5.75 -12.46
CA GLY A 71 0.78 4.64 -12.59
C GLY A 71 1.58 4.36 -11.31
N ILE A 72 1.36 5.07 -10.20
CA ILE A 72 2.10 4.88 -8.96
C ILE A 72 1.36 3.87 -8.05
N PRO A 73 1.97 2.73 -7.68
CA PRO A 73 1.44 1.78 -6.70
C PRO A 73 1.51 2.33 -5.27
N VAL A 74 0.35 2.43 -4.62
CA VAL A 74 0.18 3.01 -3.28
C VAL A 74 -0.41 1.97 -2.32
N ALA A 75 0.26 1.75 -1.20
CA ALA A 75 -0.27 0.92 -0.10
C ALA A 75 -0.87 1.80 1.02
N ILE A 76 -1.97 1.36 1.63
CA ILE A 76 -2.74 2.19 2.57
C ILE A 76 -2.81 1.50 3.93
N LYS A 77 -2.33 2.15 5.01
CA LYS A 77 -2.49 1.61 6.38
C LYS A 77 -3.94 1.26 6.67
N ASP A 78 -4.18 0.11 7.30
CA ASP A 78 -5.52 -0.39 7.60
C ASP A 78 -6.29 0.37 8.70
N ILE A 79 -5.91 1.64 8.92
CA ILE A 79 -6.66 2.63 9.72
C ILE A 79 -7.41 3.65 8.84
N LEU A 80 -7.07 3.72 7.55
CA LEU A 80 -7.63 4.70 6.61
C LEU A 80 -8.74 4.08 5.77
N ASN A 81 -9.99 4.46 6.00
CA ASN A 81 -11.13 3.90 5.26
C ASN A 81 -10.98 4.01 3.74
N ILE A 82 -11.36 2.94 3.05
CA ILE A 82 -11.59 2.88 1.60
C ILE A 82 -13.02 2.39 1.42
N ASN A 83 -13.88 3.17 0.76
CA ASN A 83 -15.29 2.89 0.63
C ASN A 83 -15.53 1.48 0.04
N GLY A 84 -16.39 0.72 0.69
CA GLY A 84 -16.75 -0.64 0.31
C GLY A 84 -15.68 -1.70 0.61
N GLN A 85 -14.52 -1.33 1.16
CA GLN A 85 -13.49 -2.27 1.61
C GLN A 85 -13.57 -2.49 3.12
N ILE A 86 -13.05 -3.63 3.57
CA ILE A 86 -12.87 -3.89 5.00
C ILE A 86 -11.75 -2.99 5.55
N THR A 87 -11.98 -2.39 6.70
CA THR A 87 -10.96 -1.66 7.47
C THR A 87 -10.99 -2.15 8.91
N THR A 88 -9.95 -2.89 9.31
CA THR A 88 -9.94 -3.63 10.59
C THR A 88 -9.21 -2.89 11.71
N CYS A 89 -8.38 -1.90 11.37
CA CYS A 89 -7.43 -1.28 12.29
C CYS A 89 -6.51 -2.31 12.97
N GLY A 90 -6.27 -3.47 12.34
CA GLY A 90 -5.48 -4.56 12.93
C GLY A 90 -6.21 -5.29 14.06
N SER A 91 -7.51 -5.04 14.24
CA SER A 91 -8.35 -5.61 15.30
C SER A 91 -9.40 -6.57 14.74
N ARG A 92 -9.64 -7.66 15.46
CA ARG A 92 -10.79 -8.53 15.18
C ARG A 92 -12.14 -7.87 15.49
N PHE A 93 -12.16 -6.82 16.32
CA PHE A 93 -13.38 -6.04 16.59
C PHE A 93 -13.98 -5.45 15.31
N LEU A 94 -13.15 -5.12 14.32
CA LEU A 94 -13.55 -4.54 13.04
C LEU A 94 -13.33 -5.50 11.86
N GLU A 95 -13.17 -6.80 12.09
CA GLU A 95 -12.86 -7.77 11.01
C GLU A 95 -13.91 -7.79 9.88
N ASN A 96 -15.16 -7.46 10.21
CA ASN A 96 -16.30 -7.40 9.28
C ASN A 96 -16.75 -5.95 8.99
N TYR A 97 -16.00 -4.94 9.43
CA TYR A 97 -16.35 -3.55 9.21
C TYR A 97 -16.08 -3.14 7.76
N LYS A 98 -17.15 -3.05 6.96
CA LYS A 98 -17.11 -2.50 5.60
C LYS A 98 -17.26 -0.98 5.65
N ALA A 99 -16.22 -0.26 5.30
CA ALA A 99 -16.19 1.20 5.39
C ALA A 99 -17.26 1.83 4.46
N PRO A 100 -18.12 2.76 4.95
CA PRO A 100 -19.17 3.38 4.15
C PRO A 100 -18.73 4.67 3.43
N PHE A 101 -17.47 5.10 3.61
CA PHE A 101 -16.90 6.28 2.99
C PHE A 101 -15.39 6.14 2.83
N ASP A 102 -14.79 6.97 1.97
CA ASP A 102 -13.33 7.09 1.83
C ASP A 102 -12.77 8.09 2.82
N ALA A 103 -11.63 7.75 3.44
CA ALA A 103 -10.81 8.77 4.08
C ALA A 103 -10.41 9.83 3.04
N THR A 104 -10.38 11.12 3.42
CA THR A 104 -10.11 12.22 2.48
C THR A 104 -8.82 12.01 1.68
N VAL A 105 -7.76 11.52 2.32
CA VAL A 105 -6.48 11.25 1.64
C VAL A 105 -6.58 10.13 0.61
N VAL A 106 -7.39 9.08 0.86
CA VAL A 106 -7.64 8.00 -0.10
C VAL A 106 -8.39 8.55 -1.30
N LYS A 107 -9.44 9.34 -1.08
CA LYS A 107 -10.19 10.01 -2.15
C LYS A 107 -9.28 10.88 -3.02
N LEU A 108 -8.38 11.66 -2.41
CA LEU A 108 -7.40 12.48 -3.14
C LEU A 108 -6.43 11.63 -3.97
N ILE A 109 -5.95 10.50 -3.43
CA ILE A 109 -5.09 9.58 -4.17
C ILE A 109 -5.80 9.00 -5.40
N GLU A 110 -7.05 8.57 -5.25
CA GLU A 110 -7.81 8.00 -6.37
C GLU A 110 -8.15 9.03 -7.44
N GLN A 111 -8.44 10.28 -7.04
CA GLN A 111 -8.65 11.43 -7.93
C GLN A 111 -7.40 11.76 -8.73
N GLU A 112 -6.21 11.55 -8.16
CA GLU A 112 -4.92 11.73 -8.82
C GLU A 112 -4.42 10.45 -9.53
N ASP A 113 -5.32 9.49 -9.80
CA ASP A 113 -5.05 8.25 -10.53
C ASP A 113 -4.04 7.29 -9.86
N GLY A 114 -3.89 7.35 -8.53
CA GLY A 114 -3.08 6.39 -7.78
C GLY A 114 -3.61 4.96 -7.90
N LEU A 115 -2.69 3.99 -7.99
CA LEU A 115 -3.00 2.56 -8.06
C LEU A 115 -2.97 1.97 -6.64
N LEU A 116 -4.13 1.87 -5.99
CA LEU A 116 -4.22 1.34 -4.64
C LEU A 116 -3.95 -0.18 -4.65
N VAL A 117 -2.86 -0.59 -3.99
CA VAL A 117 -2.37 -1.98 -3.98
C VAL A 117 -3.08 -2.82 -2.94
N GLY A 118 -3.30 -2.26 -1.74
CA GLY A 118 -3.79 -3.03 -0.62
C GLY A 118 -3.77 -2.26 0.69
N LYS A 119 -4.29 -2.93 1.73
CA LYS A 119 -4.37 -2.47 3.10
C LYS A 119 -3.20 -3.06 3.89
N THR A 120 -2.31 -2.23 4.43
CA THR A 120 -1.14 -2.69 5.17
C THR A 120 -1.46 -2.94 6.64
N ASN A 121 -0.76 -3.92 7.20
CA ASN A 121 -0.84 -4.30 8.61
C ASN A 121 -0.28 -3.21 9.52
N LEU A 122 -0.70 -3.26 10.78
CA LEU A 122 -0.45 -2.27 11.82
C LEU A 122 -0.63 -2.90 13.19
N ASP A 123 -0.08 -2.26 14.21
CA ASP A 123 -0.45 -2.57 15.59
C ASP A 123 -1.94 -2.29 15.81
N GLU A 124 -2.61 -3.13 16.61
CA GLU A 124 -4.06 -3.04 16.86
C GLU A 124 -4.45 -1.62 17.32
N PHE A 125 -5.40 -1.00 16.61
CA PHE A 125 -5.83 0.40 16.80
C PHE A 125 -4.69 1.43 16.80
N ALA A 126 -3.61 1.14 16.08
CA ALA A 126 -2.38 1.93 16.01
C ALA A 126 -1.63 2.06 17.36
N MET A 127 -1.92 1.19 18.34
CA MET A 127 -1.29 1.20 19.66
C MET A 127 -0.18 0.16 19.75
N GLY A 128 1.05 0.58 19.49
CA GLY A 128 2.22 -0.29 19.56
C GLY A 128 3.36 0.24 18.69
N SER A 129 4.52 -0.40 18.80
CA SER A 129 5.77 0.05 18.16
C SER A 129 6.55 -1.08 17.47
N ALA A 130 5.89 -2.21 17.20
CA ALA A 130 6.51 -3.38 16.62
C ALA A 130 5.67 -4.08 15.53
N THR A 131 4.36 -3.82 15.45
CA THR A 131 3.41 -4.50 14.55
C THR A 131 3.41 -6.01 14.77
N ASP A 132 3.62 -6.41 16.02
CA ASP A 132 3.56 -7.78 16.53
C ASP A 132 2.26 -8.06 17.28
N ASN A 133 1.55 -7.03 17.75
CA ASN A 133 0.26 -7.12 18.44
C ASN A 133 -0.97 -7.06 17.51
N SER A 134 -0.79 -7.01 16.19
CA SER A 134 -1.88 -7.13 15.23
C SER A 134 -2.66 -8.43 15.48
N ALA A 135 -4.00 -8.34 15.54
CA ALA A 135 -4.86 -9.49 15.82
C ALA A 135 -4.90 -10.54 14.69
N PHE A 136 -4.25 -10.25 13.55
CA PHE A 136 -4.22 -11.11 12.37
C PHE A 136 -2.87 -11.79 12.16
N LYS A 137 -1.76 -11.05 12.29
CA LYS A 137 -0.40 -11.54 12.05
C LYS A 137 0.64 -10.51 12.44
N SER A 138 1.81 -10.96 12.89
CA SER A 138 2.98 -10.09 13.06
C SER A 138 3.68 -9.85 11.72
N THR A 139 4.03 -8.59 11.44
CA THR A 139 4.85 -8.23 10.26
C THR A 139 6.33 -8.36 10.60
N ASN A 140 7.13 -8.82 9.63
CA ASN A 140 8.58 -8.97 9.77
C ASN A 140 9.33 -7.85 9.03
N ASN A 141 10.53 -7.50 9.52
CA ASN A 141 11.39 -6.53 8.86
C ASN A 141 12.01 -7.12 7.57
N PRO A 142 11.90 -6.45 6.40
CA PRO A 142 12.48 -6.95 5.16
C PRO A 142 14.01 -7.11 5.15
N TRP A 143 14.73 -6.37 6.01
CA TRP A 143 16.19 -6.49 6.14
C TRP A 143 16.61 -7.67 7.01
N ASN A 144 15.75 -8.10 7.93
CA ASN A 144 15.96 -9.28 8.77
C ASN A 144 14.62 -9.82 9.24
N LEU A 145 14.20 -10.97 8.70
CA LEU A 145 12.90 -11.59 8.99
C LEU A 145 12.71 -12.03 10.45
N LYS A 146 13.76 -11.96 11.29
CA LYS A 146 13.68 -12.20 12.75
C LYS A 146 13.45 -10.93 13.57
N CYS A 147 13.45 -9.75 12.94
CA CYS A 147 13.28 -8.46 13.59
C CYS A 147 11.93 -7.83 13.27
N VAL A 148 11.49 -6.93 14.14
CA VAL A 148 10.28 -6.15 13.95
C VAL A 148 10.50 -5.03 12.92
N PRO A 149 9.48 -4.68 12.12
CA PRO A 149 9.53 -3.54 11.19
C PRO A 149 9.30 -2.19 11.90
N GLY A 150 9.06 -2.20 13.22
CA GLY A 150 8.58 -1.06 13.97
C GLY A 150 7.05 -0.96 13.98
N GLY A 151 6.52 0.09 14.60
CA GLY A 151 5.08 0.32 14.67
C GLY A 151 4.70 1.77 15.01
N SER A 152 3.45 2.17 14.86
CA SER A 152 2.34 1.29 14.46
C SER A 152 2.12 1.12 12.96
N SER A 153 2.91 1.78 12.11
CA SER A 153 2.82 1.62 10.65
C SER A 153 3.84 0.62 10.10
N GLY A 154 4.12 -0.47 10.82
CA GLY A 154 5.13 -1.46 10.44
C GLY A 154 4.87 -2.10 9.08
N GLY A 155 3.61 -2.44 8.78
CA GLY A 155 3.23 -2.95 7.45
C GLY A 155 3.48 -1.94 6.33
N SER A 156 3.22 -0.65 6.57
CA SER A 156 3.47 0.41 5.58
C SER A 156 4.96 0.58 5.26
N ALA A 157 5.82 0.56 6.28
CA ALA A 157 7.27 0.67 6.09
C ALA A 157 7.86 -0.59 5.46
N ALA A 158 7.46 -1.78 5.93
CA ALA A 158 7.89 -3.05 5.38
C ALA A 158 7.49 -3.22 3.91
N ALA A 159 6.28 -2.81 3.52
CA ALA A 159 5.82 -2.87 2.13
C ALA A 159 6.71 -2.04 1.18
N VAL A 160 7.12 -0.83 1.61
CA VAL A 160 8.00 0.03 0.82
C VAL A 160 9.42 -0.54 0.76
N ALA A 161 10.00 -0.90 1.91
CA ALA A 161 11.36 -1.45 1.98
C ALA A 161 11.53 -2.76 1.19
N ALA A 162 10.51 -3.60 1.17
CA ALA A 162 10.47 -4.82 0.36
C ALA A 162 10.15 -4.61 -1.12
N ARG A 163 9.86 -3.35 -1.52
CA ARG A 163 9.47 -2.95 -2.88
C ARG A 163 8.16 -3.60 -3.35
N LEU A 164 7.21 -3.76 -2.43
CA LEU A 164 5.87 -4.32 -2.67
C LEU A 164 4.84 -3.23 -2.96
N CYS A 165 5.20 -1.97 -2.74
CA CYS A 165 4.56 -0.79 -3.30
C CYS A 165 5.65 0.25 -3.62
N SER A 166 5.29 1.37 -4.25
CA SER A 166 6.24 2.48 -4.46
C SER A 166 6.20 3.49 -3.32
N ILE A 167 4.99 3.77 -2.82
CA ILE A 167 4.76 4.62 -1.66
C ILE A 167 3.69 3.98 -0.78
N SER A 168 3.67 4.34 0.50
CA SER A 168 2.63 3.93 1.42
C SER A 168 2.19 5.09 2.30
N LEU A 169 0.96 5.01 2.82
CA LEU A 169 0.50 5.87 3.90
C LEU A 169 0.60 5.15 5.23
N GLY A 170 0.90 5.92 6.28
CA GLY A 170 0.85 5.52 7.68
C GLY A 170 0.09 6.55 8.53
N SER A 171 0.09 6.35 9.83
CA SER A 171 -0.35 7.35 10.81
C SER A 171 0.73 7.51 11.89
N ASP A 172 1.03 8.74 12.31
CA ASP A 172 2.03 9.05 13.33
C ASP A 172 1.36 9.78 14.49
N THR A 173 1.17 9.08 15.61
CA THR A 173 0.63 9.66 16.85
C THR A 173 1.75 9.95 17.85
N GLY A 174 2.72 9.03 17.98
CA GLY A 174 3.85 9.13 18.91
C GLY A 174 5.19 8.68 18.31
N GLY A 175 5.32 8.68 16.99
CA GLY A 175 6.46 8.10 16.26
C GLY A 175 6.06 7.03 15.24
N SER A 176 4.76 6.78 15.07
CA SER A 176 4.25 5.61 14.35
C SER A 176 4.45 5.61 12.84
N ILE A 177 5.03 6.67 12.24
CA ILE A 177 5.60 6.64 10.89
C ILE A 177 7.12 6.69 10.94
N ARG A 178 7.68 7.61 11.74
CA ARG A 178 9.12 7.85 11.80
C ARG A 178 9.92 6.64 12.30
N GLN A 179 9.44 5.96 13.33
CA GLN A 179 10.12 4.80 13.91
C GLN A 179 10.11 3.59 12.96
N PRO A 180 8.97 3.20 12.34
CA PRO A 180 8.98 2.15 11.32
C PRO A 180 9.87 2.48 10.12
N ALA A 181 9.86 3.75 9.66
CA ALA A 181 10.74 4.18 8.59
C ALA A 181 12.22 4.03 8.97
N ALA A 182 12.62 4.46 10.17
CA ALA A 182 13.98 4.31 10.64
C ALA A 182 14.42 2.83 10.77
N LEU A 183 13.53 1.93 11.18
CA LEU A 183 13.84 0.50 11.33
C LEU A 183 13.82 -0.26 9.99
N CYS A 184 13.06 0.21 9.00
CA CYS A 184 12.97 -0.40 7.68
C CYS A 184 13.89 0.24 6.62
N GLY A 185 14.65 1.29 6.97
CA GLY A 185 15.61 1.96 6.10
C GLY A 185 14.97 2.76 4.97
#